data_AF-A0A171ALT9-F1
#
_entry.id   AF-A0A171ALT9-F1
#
_cell.length_a   1.000
_cell.length_b   1.000
_cell.length_c   1.000
_cell.angle_alpha   90.00
_cell.angle_beta   90.00
_cell.angle_gamma   90.00
#
_symmetry.space_group_name_H-M   'P 1'
#
loop_
_entity.id
_entity.type
_entity.pdbx_description
1 polymer ?
#
loop_
_entity_poly.entity_id
_entity_poly.type
_entity_poly.pdbx_seq_one_letter_code
_entity_poly.pdbx_strand_id
1 'polypeptide(L)'
;VVDLDMLRTAVVAAAPVAVAHAAPVAVTHAAPAVAVAAHAKHVVDYVDPHPAYQFDYSVHDAHTGDVKHQSESRDGDVVHGSY
;
A
#
# COMPACT_ATOMS: atom_id res chain seq x y z
N VAL A 1 -14.96 -95.29 -22.64
CA VAL A 1 -16.43 -95.19 -22.66
C VAL A 1 -16.83 -94.41 -21.43
N VAL A 2 -17.50 -93.27 -21.64
CA VAL A 2 -18.12 -92.31 -20.69
C VAL A 2 -17.19 -91.62 -19.67
N ASP A 3 -17.40 -90.36 -19.26
CA ASP A 3 -18.43 -89.38 -19.58
C ASP A 3 -17.88 -87.97 -19.40
N LEU A 4 -18.40 -87.07 -20.23
CA LEU A 4 -18.30 -85.63 -20.11
C LEU A 4 -19.18 -85.17 -18.95
N ASP A 5 -18.87 -84.01 -18.39
CA ASP A 5 -19.76 -83.25 -17.50
C ASP A 5 -19.83 -83.76 -16.05
N MET A 6 -19.27 -82.95 -15.15
CA MET A 6 -20.04 -82.36 -14.06
C MET A 6 -19.04 -81.68 -13.13
N LEU A 7 -18.83 -80.40 -13.39
CA LEU A 7 -19.46 -79.34 -12.63
C LEU A 7 -18.58 -78.95 -11.44
N ARG A 8 -18.23 -77.66 -11.47
CA ARG A 8 -17.99 -76.80 -10.32
C ARG A 8 -16.61 -76.92 -9.71
N THR A 9 -15.65 -76.43 -10.48
CA THR A 9 -14.62 -75.52 -9.96
C THR A 9 -15.29 -74.39 -9.16
N ALA A 10 -15.42 -74.57 -7.84
CA ALA A 10 -15.59 -73.46 -6.92
C ALA A 10 -14.19 -72.98 -6.53
N VAL A 11 -13.56 -72.17 -7.39
CA VAL A 11 -12.42 -71.37 -6.96
C VAL A 11 -12.96 -70.37 -5.95
N VAL A 12 -12.63 -70.60 -4.69
CA VAL A 12 -12.84 -69.65 -3.60
C VAL A 12 -12.01 -68.41 -3.95
N ALA A 13 -12.68 -67.35 -4.37
CA ALA A 13 -12.05 -66.06 -4.54
C ALA A 13 -11.69 -65.50 -3.15
N ALA A 14 -10.43 -65.63 -2.75
CA ALA A 14 -9.92 -64.96 -1.57
C ALA A 14 -9.88 -63.44 -1.84
N ALA A 15 -10.77 -62.69 -1.20
CA ALA A 15 -10.78 -61.23 -1.28
C ALA A 15 -9.58 -60.65 -0.53
N PRO A 16 -8.91 -59.60 -1.06
CA PRO A 16 -7.80 -58.97 -0.37
C PRO A 16 -8.31 -58.25 0.89
N VAL A 17 -7.69 -58.53 2.04
CA VAL A 17 -7.93 -57.80 3.29
C VAL A 17 -7.25 -56.44 3.18
N ALA A 18 -8.03 -55.36 3.20
CA ALA A 18 -7.49 -54.01 3.23
C ALA A 18 -6.96 -53.70 4.64
N VAL A 19 -5.66 -53.40 4.73
CA VAL A 19 -5.05 -52.91 5.98
C VAL A 19 -5.21 -51.40 6.02
N ALA A 20 -5.90 -50.90 7.04
CA ALA A 20 -6.05 -49.46 7.26
C ALA A 20 -4.78 -48.89 7.91
N HIS A 21 -4.15 -47.90 7.26
CA HIS A 21 -3.03 -47.17 7.84
C HIS A 21 -3.54 -45.92 8.57
N ALA A 22 -3.07 -45.68 9.80
CA ALA A 22 -3.41 -44.48 10.55
C ALA A 22 -2.76 -43.24 9.92
N ALA A 23 -3.57 -42.20 9.67
CA ALA A 23 -3.10 -40.93 9.12
C ALA A 23 -2.42 -40.07 10.20
N PRO A 24 -1.40 -39.27 9.85
CA PRO A 24 -0.75 -38.37 10.81
C PRO A 24 -1.68 -37.23 11.23
N VAL A 25 -1.68 -36.91 12.52
CA VAL A 25 -2.42 -35.77 13.08
C VAL A 25 -1.61 -34.50 12.86
N ALA A 26 -2.18 -33.52 12.17
CA ALA A 26 -1.58 -32.20 12.02
C ALA A 26 -1.80 -31.37 13.29
N VAL A 27 -0.71 -30.86 13.88
CA VAL A 27 -0.75 -29.93 15.00
C VAL A 27 -0.42 -28.54 14.48
N THR A 28 -1.35 -27.59 14.64
CA THR A 28 -1.16 -26.19 14.28
C THR A 28 -0.78 -25.37 15.50
N HIS A 29 0.22 -24.51 15.36
CA HIS A 29 0.60 -23.53 16.38
C HIS A 29 0.21 -22.13 15.90
N ALA A 30 -0.55 -21.40 16.70
CA ALA A 30 -0.92 -20.02 16.42
C ALA A 30 0.18 -19.07 16.91
N ALA A 31 0.62 -18.16 16.05
CA ALA A 31 1.54 -17.08 16.43
C ALA A 31 0.78 -15.94 17.12
N PRO A 32 1.38 -15.27 18.13
CA PRO A 32 0.74 -14.12 18.77
C PRO A 32 0.69 -12.91 17.81
N ALA A 33 -0.48 -12.31 17.69
CA ALA A 33 -0.65 -11.06 16.96
C ALA A 33 -0.18 -9.89 17.82
N VAL A 34 0.83 -9.14 17.36
CA VAL A 34 1.28 -7.91 18.00
C VAL A 34 0.58 -6.73 17.33
N ALA A 35 -0.25 -6.01 18.07
CA ALA A 35 -0.86 -4.78 17.58
C ALA A 35 0.18 -3.65 17.57
N VAL A 36 0.46 -3.10 16.38
CA VAL A 36 1.24 -1.87 16.24
C VAL A 36 0.29 -0.69 16.29
N ALA A 37 0.42 0.16 17.31
CA ALA A 37 -0.33 1.40 17.38
C ALA A 37 0.16 2.35 16.27
N ALA A 38 -0.74 2.76 15.38
CA ALA A 38 -0.46 3.79 14.41
C ALA A 38 -0.39 5.15 15.12
N HIS A 39 0.79 5.76 15.19
CA HIS A 39 0.91 7.15 15.59
C HIS A 39 0.58 8.04 14.39
N ALA A 40 -0.59 8.68 14.43
CA ALA A 40 -0.94 9.74 13.50
C ALA A 40 0.01 10.93 13.74
N LYS A 41 0.75 11.33 12.70
CA LYS A 41 1.54 12.56 12.73
C LYS A 41 0.58 13.74 12.66
N HIS A 42 0.55 14.57 13.70
CA HIS A 42 -0.11 15.88 13.63
C HIS A 42 0.75 16.79 12.76
N VAL A 43 0.35 17.00 11.51
CA VAL A 43 0.86 18.10 10.67
C VAL A 43 0.02 19.32 11.01
N VAL A 44 0.63 20.34 11.60
CA VAL A 44 0.00 21.64 11.82
C VAL A 44 0.42 22.54 10.65
N ASP A 45 -0.47 22.72 9.69
CA ASP A 45 -0.29 23.74 8.64
C ASP A 45 -0.65 25.12 9.24
N TYR A 46 0.35 25.98 9.38
CA TYR A 46 0.16 27.37 9.78
C TYR A 46 -0.24 28.18 8.53
N VAL A 47 -1.54 28.29 8.30
CA VAL A 47 -2.10 29.19 7.28
C VAL A 47 -2.31 30.56 7.92
N ASP A 48 -1.65 31.59 7.38
CA ASP A 48 -1.91 32.98 7.75
C ASP A 48 -3.23 33.43 7.08
N PRO A 49 -4.26 33.80 7.87
CA PRO A 49 -5.53 34.26 7.31
C PRO A 49 -5.44 35.65 6.66
N HIS A 50 -4.36 36.41 6.89
CA HIS A 50 -4.19 37.76 6.35
C HIS A 50 -2.74 37.98 5.84
N PRO A 51 -2.36 37.35 4.71
CA PRO A 51 -1.00 37.39 4.23
C PRO A 51 -0.60 38.80 3.79
N ALA A 52 0.56 39.26 4.24
CA ALA A 52 1.10 40.56 3.88
C ALA A 52 2.57 40.47 3.46
N TYR A 53 2.96 41.28 2.47
CA TYR A 53 4.36 41.43 2.05
C TYR A 53 4.62 42.82 1.49
N GLN A 54 5.90 43.18 1.44
CA GLN A 54 6.39 44.39 0.79
C GLN A 54 7.67 44.03 0.03
N PHE A 55 7.72 44.37 -1.25
CA PHE A 55 8.89 44.20 -2.09
C PHE A 55 9.21 45.49 -2.83
N ASP A 56 10.51 45.76 -2.95
CA ASP A 56 11.05 46.90 -3.68
C ASP A 56 12.23 46.42 -4.52
N TYR A 57 12.25 46.80 -5.79
CA TYR A 57 13.27 46.40 -6.75
C TYR A 57 13.84 47.62 -7.45
N SER A 58 15.15 47.59 -7.69
CA SER A 58 15.86 48.60 -8.47
C SER A 58 16.80 47.93 -9.46
N VAL A 59 16.83 48.48 -10.68
CA VAL A 59 17.76 48.06 -11.74
C VAL A 59 18.60 49.26 -12.13
N HIS A 60 19.90 49.14 -11.93
CA HIS A 60 20.89 50.14 -12.30
C HIS A 60 21.67 49.59 -13.51
N ASP A 61 21.36 50.09 -14.70
CA ASP A 61 22.05 49.70 -15.93
C ASP A 61 23.19 50.69 -16.23
N ALA A 62 24.43 50.30 -15.98
CA ALA A 62 25.59 51.14 -16.25
C ALA A 62 25.90 51.32 -17.75
N HIS A 63 25.37 50.46 -18.62
CA HIS A 63 25.60 50.52 -20.05
C HIS A 63 24.65 51.52 -20.74
N THR A 64 23.36 51.52 -20.36
CA THR A 64 22.39 52.50 -20.88
C THR A 64 22.29 53.76 -20.01
N GLY A 65 22.67 53.68 -18.74
CA GLY A 65 22.48 54.74 -17.75
C GLY A 65 21.07 54.77 -17.13
N ASP A 66 20.20 53.81 -17.49
CA ASP A 66 18.85 53.76 -16.95
C ASP A 66 18.84 53.31 -15.50
N VAL A 67 18.05 54.02 -14.69
CA VAL A 67 17.68 53.59 -13.34
C VAL A 67 16.18 53.37 -13.31
N LYS A 68 15.77 52.13 -13.06
CA LYS A 68 14.37 51.72 -12.95
C LYS A 68 14.09 51.30 -11.52
N HIS A 69 12.90 51.63 -11.03
CA HIS A 69 12.42 51.26 -9.72
C HIS A 69 11.08 50.55 -9.87
N GLN A 70 10.75 49.65 -8.96
CA GLN A 70 9.43 49.03 -8.89
C GLN A 70 9.13 48.73 -7.42
N SER A 71 7.90 48.96 -6.99
CA SER A 71 7.45 48.59 -5.66
C SER A 71 6.14 47.81 -5.74
N GLU A 72 5.98 46.81 -4.89
CA GLU A 72 4.75 46.02 -4.74
C GLU A 72 4.49 45.71 -3.26
N SER A 73 3.25 45.93 -2.82
CA SER A 73 2.79 45.62 -1.47
C SER A 73 1.53 44.77 -1.54
N ARG A 74 1.39 43.80 -0.63
CA ARG A 74 0.15 43.06 -0.41
C ARG A 74 -0.33 43.23 1.01
N ASP A 75 -1.64 43.43 1.14
CA ASP A 75 -2.38 43.45 2.40
C ASP A 75 -3.61 42.55 2.27
N GLY A 76 -3.51 41.31 2.78
CA GLY A 76 -4.58 40.31 2.68
C GLY A 76 -4.86 39.92 1.24
N ASP A 77 -5.99 40.38 0.69
CA ASP A 77 -6.42 40.11 -0.69
C ASP A 77 -6.10 41.24 -1.67
N VAL A 78 -5.57 42.36 -1.17
CA VAL A 78 -5.31 43.55 -1.97
C VAL A 78 -3.81 43.66 -2.28
N VAL A 79 -3.49 43.90 -3.55
CA VAL A 79 -2.12 44.15 -4.01
C VAL A 79 -2.06 45.53 -4.67
N HIS A 80 -1.02 46.31 -4.33
CA HIS A 80 -0.72 47.61 -4.90
C HIS A 80 0.72 47.62 -5.41
N GLY A 81 1.00 48.41 -6.44
CA GLY A 81 2.37 48.59 -6.93
C GLY A 81 2.51 49.69 -7.97
N SER A 82 3.77 50.07 -8.20
CA SER A 82 4.18 51.10 -9.17
C SER A 82 5.54 50.78 -9.79
N TYR A 83 5.83 51.38 -10.95
CA TYR A 83 7.09 51.31 -11.69
C TYR A 83 7.62 52.72 -11.97
#